data_AF-A0A1M6GCB5-F1
#
_entry.id   AF-A0A1M6GCB5-F1
#
_cell.length_a   1.000
_cell.length_b   1.000
_cell.length_c   1.000
_cell.angle_alpha   90.00
_cell.angle_beta   90.00
_cell.angle_gamma   90.00
#
_symmetry.space_group_name_H-M   'P 1'
#
loop_
_entity.id
_entity.type
_entity.pdbx_description
1 polymer ?
#
loop_
_entity_poly.entity_id
_entity_poly.type
_entity_poly.pdbx_seq_one_letter_code
_entity_poly.pdbx_strand_id
1 'polypeptide(L)'
;MREMPAANPIIYDSSKCIGCNRCMEVCQVDIFIPNPEKGKHPIVAYPGECWYCGCCVMECPVEGAIELRHPLMNKVHWVEKSILMKNNKE
;
A
#
# COMPACT_ATOMS: atom_id res chain seq x y z
N MET A 1 2.55 -23.93 -2.55
CA MET A 1 2.89 -22.84 -1.62
C MET A 1 1.60 -22.03 -1.45
N ARG A 2 0.97 -22.05 -0.27
CA ARG A 2 -0.30 -21.33 -0.07
C ARG A 2 0.05 -19.86 0.15
N GLU A 3 -0.24 -19.01 -0.84
CA GLU A 3 -0.19 -17.56 -0.66
C GLU A 3 -1.05 -17.20 0.55
N MET A 4 -0.54 -16.36 1.46
CA MET A 4 -1.32 -15.88 2.59
C MET A 4 -2.41 -14.93 2.07
N PRO A 5 -3.70 -15.32 2.09
CA PRO A 5 -4.78 -14.52 1.51
C PRO A 5 -5.04 -13.21 2.28
N ALA A 6 -4.40 -13.05 3.45
CA ALA A 6 -4.58 -11.90 4.33
C ALA A 6 -3.71 -10.68 3.95
N ALA A 7 -2.74 -10.81 3.06
CA ALA A 7 -1.88 -9.70 2.66
C ALA A 7 -2.39 -9.09 1.34
N ASN A 8 -3.26 -8.08 1.42
CA ASN A 8 -3.52 -7.18 0.29
C ASN A 8 -2.92 -5.80 0.63
N PRO A 9 -1.60 -5.61 0.40
CA PRO A 9 -0.88 -4.42 0.84
C PRO A 9 -1.16 -3.19 -0.04
N ILE A 10 -1.48 -3.37 -1.32
CA ILE A 10 -1.54 -2.27 -2.28
C ILE A 10 -2.95 -2.14 -2.84
N ILE A 11 -3.49 -0.93 -2.78
CA ILE A 11 -4.77 -0.57 -3.36
C ILE A 11 -4.52 0.53 -4.38
N TYR A 12 -5.07 0.38 -5.57
CA TYR A 12 -5.01 1.40 -6.61
C TYR A 12 -6.35 2.10 -6.75
N ASP A 13 -6.31 3.41 -6.95
CA ASP A 13 -7.44 4.16 -7.52
C ASP A 13 -7.27 4.17 -9.04
N SER A 14 -8.01 3.29 -9.71
CA SER A 14 -7.97 3.15 -11.18
C SER A 14 -8.41 4.41 -11.93
N SER A 15 -9.12 5.35 -11.28
CA SER A 15 -9.50 6.62 -11.92
C SER A 15 -8.35 7.63 -11.97
N LYS A 16 -7.36 7.48 -11.08
CA LYS A 16 -6.21 8.38 -10.95
C LYS A 16 -4.92 7.80 -11.50
N CYS A 17 -4.76 6.48 -11.47
CA CYS A 17 -3.56 5.83 -11.94
C CYS A 17 -3.35 6.07 -13.44
N ILE A 18 -2.18 6.59 -13.80
CA ILE A 18 -1.79 6.87 -15.19
C ILE A 18 -0.95 5.76 -15.83
N GLY A 19 -0.75 4.63 -15.14
CA GLY A 19 0.05 3.50 -15.66
C GLY A 19 1.52 3.82 -15.92
N CYS A 20 2.13 4.73 -15.15
CA CYS A 20 3.52 5.15 -15.33
C CYS A 20 4.59 4.15 -14.84
N ASN A 21 4.18 3.10 -14.11
CA ASN A 21 5.04 2.05 -13.56
C ASN A 21 6.16 2.47 -12.59
N ARG A 22 6.21 3.72 -12.13
CA ARG A 22 7.20 4.17 -11.13
C ARG A 22 7.13 3.39 -9.81
N CYS A 23 5.93 2.97 -9.39
CA CYS A 23 5.75 2.12 -8.22
C CYS A 23 6.42 0.73 -8.35
N MET A 24 6.54 0.22 -9.58
CA MET A 24 7.28 -1.00 -9.88
C MET A 24 8.79 -0.76 -9.78
N GLU A 25 9.30 0.32 -10.36
CA GLU A 25 10.75 0.64 -10.38
C GLU A 25 11.35 0.86 -8.98
N VAL A 26 10.59 1.47 -8.06
CA VAL A 26 11.09 1.75 -6.70
C VAL A 26 11.01 0.52 -5.77
N CYS A 27 10.25 -0.51 -6.14
CA CYS A 27 10.01 -1.64 -5.26
C CYS A 27 11.27 -2.49 -5.09
N GLN A 28 11.87 -2.47 -3.90
CA GLN A 28 13.13 -3.19 -3.63
C GLN A 28 13.01 -4.72 -3.61
N VAL A 29 11.77 -5.23 -3.67
CA VAL A 29 11.44 -6.67 -3.59
C VAL A 29 10.59 -7.15 -4.76
N ASP A 30 10.42 -6.32 -5.80
CA ASP A 30 9.82 -6.69 -7.09
C ASP A 30 8.47 -7.44 -7.01
N ILE A 31 7.55 -6.97 -6.16
CA ILE A 31 6.21 -7.58 -6.03
C ILE A 31 5.26 -7.26 -7.20
N PHE A 32 5.67 -6.38 -8.12
CA PHE A 32 4.85 -5.87 -9.22
C PHE A 32 5.28 -6.47 -10.56
N ILE A 33 4.30 -6.72 -11.43
CA ILE A 33 4.53 -7.06 -12.84
C ILE A 33 3.80 -6.06 -13.74
N PRO A 34 4.31 -5.79 -14.96
CA PRO A 34 3.67 -4.86 -15.88
C PRO A 34 2.26 -5.34 -16.26
N ASN A 35 1.33 -4.40 -16.39
CA ASN A 35 0.00 -4.71 -16.89
C ASN A 35 0.06 -4.96 -18.41
N PRO A 36 -0.61 -6.00 -18.94
CA PRO A 36 -0.72 -6.20 -20.38
C PRO A 36 -1.45 -5.05 -21.09
N GLU A 37 -2.35 -4.34 -20.40
CA GLU A 37 -3.06 -3.19 -20.93
C GLU A 37 -2.33 -1.89 -20.59
N LYS A 38 -2.01 -1.10 -21.62
CA LYS A 38 -1.36 0.20 -21.46
C LYS A 38 -2.24 1.17 -20.67
N GLY A 39 -1.62 1.92 -19.76
CA GLY A 39 -2.29 2.92 -18.93
C GLY A 39 -2.94 2.36 -17.66
N LYS A 40 -3.02 1.02 -17.50
CA LYS A 40 -3.47 0.42 -16.24
C LYS A 40 -2.33 0.30 -15.24
N HIS A 41 -2.69 0.25 -13.95
CA HIS A 41 -1.75 0.01 -12.86
C HIS A 41 -1.07 -1.36 -13.00
N PRO A 42 0.18 -1.53 -12.52
CA PRO A 42 0.83 -2.82 -12.53
C PRO A 42 0.08 -3.83 -11.64
N ILE A 43 0.24 -5.11 -11.95
CA ILE A 43 -0.39 -6.20 -11.21
C ILE A 43 0.49 -6.53 -10.00
N VAL A 44 -0.11 -6.71 -8.84
CA VAL A 44 0.59 -7.14 -7.62
C VAL A 44 0.67 -8.67 -7.66
N ALA A 45 1.80 -9.21 -8.14
CA ALA A 45 1.99 -10.64 -8.32
C ALA A 45 2.35 -11.37 -7.03
N TYR A 46 3.12 -10.71 -6.15
CA TYR A 46 3.62 -11.32 -4.91
C TYR A 46 3.26 -10.47 -3.69
N PRO A 47 1.96 -10.31 -3.37
CA PRO A 47 1.53 -9.39 -2.31
C PRO A 47 2.04 -9.80 -0.91
N GLY A 48 2.33 -11.09 -0.68
CA GLY A 48 2.87 -11.60 0.58
C GLY A 48 4.32 -11.17 0.86
N GLU A 49 5.08 -10.82 -0.17
CA GLU A 49 6.49 -10.40 -0.06
C GLU A 49 6.62 -8.89 0.21
N CYS A 50 5.52 -8.16 0.33
CA CYS A 50 5.55 -6.71 0.59
C CYS A 50 6.08 -6.40 2.00
N TRP A 51 7.10 -5.54 2.08
CA TRP A 51 7.70 -5.08 3.34
C TRP A 51 6.95 -3.90 3.99
N TYR A 52 5.88 -3.41 3.37
CA TYR A 52 5.11 -2.26 3.85
C TYR A 52 5.95 -0.99 4.07
N CYS A 53 6.99 -0.80 3.26
CA CYS A 53 7.89 0.37 3.35
C CYS A 53 7.25 1.67 2.84
N GLY A 54 6.28 1.59 1.92
CA GLY A 54 5.56 2.75 1.40
C GLY A 54 6.27 3.50 0.27
N CYS A 55 7.43 3.05 -0.21
CA CYS A 55 8.17 3.72 -1.29
C CYS A 55 7.33 3.89 -2.56
N CYS A 56 6.49 2.90 -2.89
CA CYS A 56 5.58 2.98 -4.03
C CYS A 56 4.54 4.10 -3.91
N VAL A 57 4.12 4.46 -2.70
CA VAL A 57 3.20 5.58 -2.44
C VAL A 57 3.95 6.90 -2.48
N MET A 58 5.13 6.97 -1.86
CA MET A 58 5.96 8.17 -1.82
C MET A 58 6.43 8.62 -3.20
N GLU A 59 6.78 7.68 -4.08
CA GLU A 59 7.22 7.97 -5.44
C GLU A 59 6.08 8.15 -6.44
N CYS A 60 4.82 7.90 -6.05
CA CYS A 60 3.73 8.04 -7.00
C CYS A 60 3.55 9.53 -7.36
N PRO A 61 3.64 9.91 -8.66
CA PRO A 61 3.51 11.31 -9.06
C PRO A 61 2.07 11.82 -8.97
N VAL A 62 1.10 10.90 -8.82
CA VAL A 62 -0.33 11.23 -8.70
C VAL A 62 -0.78 10.91 -7.29
N GLU A 63 -1.11 11.95 -6.54
CA GLU A 63 -1.54 11.83 -5.16
C GLU A 63 -2.81 10.98 -5.04
N GLY A 64 -2.75 9.98 -4.15
CA GLY A 64 -3.87 9.08 -3.88
C GLY A 64 -4.19 8.09 -5.01
N ALA A 65 -3.33 7.93 -6.03
CA ALA A 65 -3.49 6.89 -7.03
C ALA A 65 -3.14 5.48 -6.51
N ILE A 66 -2.34 5.41 -5.44
CA ILE A 66 -1.91 4.19 -4.77
C ILE A 66 -1.96 4.40 -3.25
N GLU A 67 -2.44 3.41 -2.52
CA GLU A 67 -2.49 3.37 -1.06
C GLU A 67 -1.79 2.11 -0.56
N LEU A 68 -0.97 2.26 0.48
CA LEU A 68 -0.39 1.15 1.22
C LEU A 68 -1.24 0.85 2.46
N ARG A 69 -1.79 -0.36 2.51
CA ARG A 69 -2.53 -0.88 3.66
C ARG A 69 -1.61 -1.72 4.53
N HIS A 70 -1.23 -1.20 5.70
CA HIS A 70 -0.51 -1.99 6.72
C HIS A 70 -1.40 -3.10 7.30
N PRO A 71 -0.82 -4.27 7.63
CA PRO A 71 -1.53 -5.31 8.37
C PRO A 71 -1.90 -4.78 9.75
N LEU A 72 -2.95 -5.33 10.36
CA LEU A 72 -3.44 -4.88 11.67
C LEU A 72 -2.32 -4.76 12.72
N MET A 73 -1.38 -5.70 12.69
CA MET A 73 -0.26 -5.80 13.64
C MET A 73 0.72 -4.62 13.52
N ASN A 74 0.78 -3.98 12.35
CA ASN A 74 1.66 -2.84 12.06
C ASN A 74 0.87 -1.53 11.97
N LYS A 75 -0.45 -1.52 12.22
CA LYS A 75 -1.22 -0.29 12.24
C LYS A 75 -0.90 0.49 13.51
N VAL A 76 -0.46 1.73 13.31
CA VAL A 76 -0.25 2.65 14.43
C VAL A 76 -1.61 3.05 14.97
N HIS A 77 -1.90 2.64 16.21
CA HIS A 77 -3.01 3.19 16.97
C HIS A 77 -2.59 4.54 17.55
N TRP A 78 -2.57 5.56 16.69
CA TRP A 78 -2.31 6.92 17.14
C TRP A 78 -3.58 7.48 17.77
N VAL A 79 -3.47 7.89 19.03
CA VAL A 79 -4.57 8.49 19.78
C VAL A 79 -4.02 9.75 20.42
N GLU A 80 -4.74 10.86 20.30
CA GLU A 80 -4.34 12.05 21.02
C GLU A 80 -4.34 11.78 22.53
N LYS A 81 -3.31 12.27 23.22
CA LYS A 81 -3.21 12.18 24.68
C LYS A 81 -4.46 12.74 25.37
N SER A 82 -5.04 13.80 24.80
CA SER A 82 -6.28 14.44 25.27
C SER A 82 -7.45 13.45 25.34
N ILE A 83 -7.54 12.53 24.38
CA ILE A 83 -8.59 11.51 24.25
C ILE A 83 -8.34 10.38 25.26
N LEU A 84 -7.09 9.90 25.37
CA LEU A 84 -6.73 8.86 26.34
C LEU A 84 -6.99 9.28 27.79
N MET A 85 -6.76 10.54 28.12
CA MET A 85 -6.97 11.06 29.47
C MET A 85 -8.44 11.28 29.85
N LYS A 86 -9.34 11.43 28.87
CA LYS A 86 -10.78 11.54 29.14
C LYS A 86 -11.39 10.20 29.52
N ASN A 87 -10.94 9.12 28.88
CA ASN A 87 -11.47 7.77 29.10
C ASN A 87 -10.96 7.08 30.39
N ASN A 88 -9.96 7.63 31.07
CA ASN A 88 -9.39 7.10 32.32
C ASN A 88 -9.93 7.81 33.59
N LYS A 89 -10.96 8.66 33.46
CA LYS A 89 -11.57 9.40 34.58
C LYS A 89 -13.01 8.98 34.90
N GLU A 90 -13.50 7.91 34.27
CA GLU A 90 -14.74 7.21 34.63
C GLU A 90 -14.44 5.94 35.44
#